data_AF-A0A1G2SGH2-F1
#
_entry.id   AF-A0A1G2SGH2-F1
#
_cell.length_a   1.000
_cell.length_b   1.000
_cell.length_c   1.000
_cell.angle_alpha   90.00
_cell.angle_beta   90.00
_cell.angle_gamma   90.00
#
_symmetry.space_group_name_H-M   'P 1'
#
loop_
_entity.id
_entity.type
_entity.pdbx_description
1 polymer ?
#
loop_
_entity_poly.entity_id
_entity_poly.type
_entity_poly.pdbx_seq_one_letter_code
_entity_poly.pdbx_strand_id
1 'polypeptide(L)'
;MNKVLPTSLIVVVIILALVGFADSTFLLAKRLSGGPIPCVLGFTGCDTVSKSPYSVLFGIPLSAYGMVFYLGIGILGLLYLDTKKALFARLLLPATALGFAMSAYFIYVQKFLIKAFCVYCILSAIISTMLFCLGVIIHRKLKASAAQQ
;
A
#
# COMPACT_ATOMS: atom_id res chain seq x y z
N MET A 1 -28.21 -7.02 -16.36
CA MET A 1 -27.46 -8.08 -15.66
C MET A 1 -26.11 -7.52 -15.24
N ASN A 2 -25.91 -7.30 -13.94
CA ASN A 2 -24.71 -6.69 -13.35
C ASN A 2 -23.44 -7.34 -13.90
N LYS A 3 -22.65 -6.61 -14.70
CA LYS A 3 -21.24 -6.93 -14.90
C LYS A 3 -20.51 -6.65 -13.59
N VAL A 4 -20.65 -7.58 -12.65
CA VAL A 4 -19.86 -7.61 -11.42
C VAL A 4 -18.39 -7.61 -11.83
N LEU A 5 -17.57 -6.77 -11.19
CA LEU A 5 -16.13 -6.82 -11.38
C LEU A 5 -15.68 -8.26 -11.12
N PRO A 6 -14.72 -8.80 -11.90
CA PRO A 6 -14.27 -10.16 -11.68
C PRO A 6 -13.71 -10.24 -10.25
N THR A 7 -14.32 -11.11 -9.44
CA THR A 7 -14.00 -11.27 -8.01
C THR A 7 -12.49 -11.49 -7.81
N SER A 8 -11.83 -12.14 -8.78
CA SER A 8 -10.37 -12.33 -8.81
C SER A 8 -9.57 -11.04 -8.64
N LEU A 9 -9.95 -9.93 -9.27
CA LEU A 9 -9.23 -8.65 -9.13
C LEU A 9 -9.28 -8.14 -7.69
N ILE A 10 -10.44 -8.25 -7.05
CA ILE A 10 -10.66 -7.77 -5.68
C ILE A 10 -9.94 -8.67 -4.67
N VAL A 11 -9.96 -9.98 -4.90
CA VAL A 11 -9.19 -10.95 -4.09
C VAL A 11 -7.70 -10.63 -4.15
N VAL A 12 -7.15 -10.34 -5.34
CA VAL A 12 -5.73 -9.93 -5.47
C VAL A 12 -5.44 -8.65 -4.71
N VAL A 13 -6.34 -7.64 -4.78
CA VAL A 13 -6.22 -6.40 -3.99
C VAL A 13 -6.18 -6.70 -2.49
N ILE A 14 -7.06 -7.56 -2.00
CA ILE A 14 -7.11 -7.93 -0.58
C ILE A 14 -5.83 -8.66 -0.16
N ILE A 15 -5.35 -9.61 -0.96
CA ILE A 15 -4.10 -10.33 -0.67
C ILE A 15 -2.92 -9.35 -0.59
N LEU A 16 -2.79 -8.46 -1.57
CA LEU A 16 -1.74 -7.43 -1.56
C LEU A 16 -1.84 -6.50 -0.35
N ALA A 17 -3.07 -6.10 0.01
CA ALA A 17 -3.31 -5.30 1.20
C ALA A 17 -2.91 -6.02 2.49
N LEU A 18 -3.21 -7.32 2.62
CA LEU A 18 -2.80 -8.12 3.78
C LEU A 18 -1.27 -8.24 3.87
N VAL A 19 -0.59 -8.44 2.74
CA VAL A 19 0.88 -8.49 2.71
C VAL A 19 1.49 -7.15 3.12
N GLY A 20 0.98 -6.04 2.58
CA GLY A 20 1.44 -4.70 2.95
C GLY A 20 1.12 -4.33 4.40
N PHE A 21 -0.02 -4.79 4.92
CA PHE A 21 -0.38 -4.66 6.33
C PHE A 21 0.60 -5.42 7.22
N ALA A 22 0.89 -6.68 6.90
CA ALA A 22 1.84 -7.49 7.66
C ALA A 22 3.24 -6.87 7.67
N ASP A 23 3.71 -6.37 6.53
CA ASP A 23 4.98 -5.63 6.41
C ASP A 23 5.00 -4.39 7.33
N SER A 24 3.96 -3.56 7.24
CA SER A 24 3.85 -2.33 8.02
C SER A 24 3.77 -2.60 9.53
N THR A 25 2.99 -3.61 9.93
CA THR A 25 2.87 -4.04 11.32
C THR A 25 4.17 -4.62 11.85
N PHE A 26 4.90 -5.40 11.04
CA PHE A 26 6.22 -5.92 11.42
C PHE A 26 7.22 -4.79 11.69
N LEU A 27 7.27 -3.79 10.82
CA LEU A 27 8.14 -2.61 11.00
C LEU A 27 7.73 -1.80 12.24
N LEU A 28 6.43 -1.62 12.46
CA LEU A 28 5.92 -0.91 13.62
C LEU A 28 6.28 -1.64 14.91
N ALA A 29 6.05 -2.95 14.96
CA ALA A 29 6.40 -3.79 16.11
C ALA A 29 7.89 -3.73 16.41
N LYS A 30 8.76 -3.87 15.39
CA LYS A 30 10.21 -3.74 15.55
C LYS A 30 10.63 -2.39 16.10
N ARG A 31 10.00 -1.32 15.62
CA ARG A 31 10.27 0.04 16.07
C ARG A 31 9.87 0.26 17.53
N LEU A 32 8.74 -0.30 17.95
CA LEU A 32 8.29 -0.26 19.35
C LEU A 32 9.15 -1.12 20.27
N SER A 33 9.63 -2.27 19.80
CA SER A 33 10.56 -3.12 20.56
C SER A 33 11.99 -2.56 20.62
N GLY A 34 12.31 -1.49 19.89
CA GLY A 34 13.64 -0.89 19.85
C GLY A 34 14.75 -1.78 19.25
N GLY A 35 14.37 -2.92 18.65
CA GLY A 35 15.31 -3.89 18.10
C GLY A 35 15.80 -3.50 16.69
N PRO A 36 16.96 -4.01 16.26
CA PRO A 36 17.45 -3.76 14.90
C PRO A 36 16.50 -4.37 13.86
N ILE A 37 16.34 -3.66 12.74
CA ILE A 37 15.55 -4.15 11.61
C ILE A 37 16.46 -5.01 10.73
N PRO A 38 16.17 -6.32 10.58
CA PRO A 38 17.00 -7.19 9.76
C PRO A 38 16.84 -6.81 8.30
N CYS A 39 17.90 -6.27 7.67
CA CYS A 39 17.92 -6.20 6.21
C CYS A 39 18.25 -7.57 5.64
N VAL A 40 17.54 -7.95 4.60
CA VAL A 40 17.81 -9.15 3.81
C VAL A 40 18.20 -8.74 2.38
N LEU A 41 18.67 -9.70 1.57
CA LEU A 41 18.99 -9.50 0.15
C LEU A 41 20.16 -8.52 -0.13
N GLY A 42 21.15 -8.46 0.77
CA GLY A 42 22.35 -7.64 0.57
C GLY A 42 22.14 -6.13 0.79
N PHE A 43 20.95 -5.71 1.22
CA PHE A 43 20.68 -4.33 1.64
C PHE A 43 21.30 -4.06 3.01
N THR A 44 21.85 -2.87 3.24
CA THR A 44 22.54 -2.51 4.49
C THR A 44 22.06 -1.20 5.12
N GLY A 45 20.80 -0.80 4.88
CA GLY A 45 20.30 0.54 5.25
C GLY A 45 18.96 0.62 5.99
N CYS A 46 18.28 -0.51 6.27
CA CYS A 46 16.92 -0.53 6.84
C CYS A 46 16.87 0.10 8.23
N ASP A 47 17.87 -0.15 9.06
CA ASP A 47 17.96 0.44 10.41
C ASP A 47 18.17 1.96 10.33
N THR A 48 19.08 2.41 9.44
CA THR A 48 19.32 3.83 9.16
C THR A 48 18.07 4.54 8.64
N VAL A 49 17.37 3.94 7.68
CA VAL A 49 16.12 4.50 7.12
C VAL A 49 15.08 4.61 8.23
N SER A 50 14.88 3.56 9.03
CA SER A 50 13.93 3.57 10.12
C SER A 50 14.27 4.63 11.17
N LYS A 51 15.52 4.73 11.61
CA LYS A 51 15.93 5.74 12.62
C LYS A 51 16.00 7.17 12.08
N SER A 52 15.90 7.36 10.77
CA SER A 52 15.92 8.69 10.16
C SER A 52 14.70 9.54 10.60
N PRO A 53 14.84 10.88 10.59
CA PRO A 53 13.73 11.78 10.89
C PRO A 53 12.58 11.65 9.87
N TYR A 54 12.86 11.17 8.65
CA TYR A 54 11.83 10.96 7.61
C TYR A 54 10.92 9.76 7.87
N SER A 55 11.29 8.88 8.78
CA SER A 55 10.46 7.74 9.20
C SER A 55 9.41 8.11 10.26
N VAL A 56 9.33 9.38 10.63
CA VAL A 56 8.33 9.92 11.55
C VAL A 56 7.66 11.11 10.88
N LEU A 57 6.34 11.07 10.75
CA LEU A 57 5.53 12.15 10.21
C LEU A 57 4.56 12.60 11.30
N PHE A 58 4.56 13.89 11.63
CA PHE A 58 3.75 14.45 12.74
C PHE A 58 3.92 13.69 14.08
N GLY A 59 5.13 13.21 14.39
CA GLY A 59 5.41 12.45 15.61
C GLY A 59 4.97 10.97 15.56
N ILE A 60 4.34 10.53 14.48
CA ILE A 60 3.87 9.16 14.28
C ILE A 60 4.78 8.43 13.29
N PRO A 61 5.22 7.18 13.58
CA PRO A 61 6.06 6.43 12.66
C PRO A 61 5.33 6.13 11.35
N LEU A 62 6.04 6.23 10.24
CA LEU A 62 5.50 5.97 8.91
C LEU A 62 4.85 4.59 8.78
N SER A 63 5.38 3.59 9.49
CA SER A 63 4.84 2.23 9.55
C SER A 63 3.40 2.19 10.06
N ALA A 64 2.99 3.11 10.95
CA ALA A 64 1.60 3.20 11.41
C ALA A 64 0.68 3.74 10.30
N TYR A 65 1.14 4.73 9.52
CA TYR A 65 0.40 5.20 8.35
C TYR A 65 0.23 4.11 7.29
N GLY A 66 1.30 3.35 7.02
CA GLY A 66 1.25 2.19 6.12
C GLY A 66 0.24 1.15 6.59
N MET A 67 0.24 0.82 7.89
CA MET A 67 -0.71 -0.11 8.50
C MET A 67 -2.17 0.34 8.29
N VAL A 68 -2.48 1.60 8.61
CA VAL A 68 -3.84 2.15 8.42
C VAL A 68 -4.22 2.18 6.94
N PHE A 69 -3.29 2.55 6.07
CA PHE A 69 -3.52 2.57 4.62
C PHE A 69 -3.89 1.20 4.07
N TYR A 70 -3.06 0.18 4.32
CA TYR A 70 -3.30 -1.17 3.82
C TYR A 70 -4.56 -1.81 4.42
N LEU A 71 -4.81 -1.57 5.71
CA LEU A 71 -6.05 -2.00 6.36
C LEU A 71 -7.28 -1.34 5.71
N GLY A 72 -7.21 -0.04 5.41
CA GLY A 72 -8.25 0.69 4.69
C GLY A 72 -8.53 0.11 3.30
N ILE A 73 -7.48 -0.19 2.52
CA ILE A 73 -7.62 -0.84 1.20
C ILE A 73 -8.27 -2.22 1.32
N GLY A 74 -7.85 -3.02 2.30
CA GLY A 74 -8.44 -4.34 2.57
C GLY A 74 -9.94 -4.26 2.90
N ILE A 75 -10.33 -3.32 3.78
CA ILE A 75 -11.73 -3.08 4.15
C ILE A 75 -12.54 -2.63 2.93
N LEU A 76 -12.02 -1.72 2.10
CA LEU A 76 -12.68 -1.30 0.86
C LEU A 76 -12.92 -2.49 -0.08
N GLY A 77 -11.95 -3.39 -0.20
CA GLY A 77 -12.08 -4.63 -0.98
C GLY A 77 -13.18 -5.54 -0.43
N LEU A 78 -13.21 -5.77 0.89
CA LEU A 78 -14.23 -6.57 1.58
C LEU A 78 -15.63 -5.98 1.43
N LEU A 79 -15.79 -4.67 1.64
CA LEU A 79 -17.07 -3.97 1.47
C LEU A 79 -17.57 -4.04 0.02
N TYR A 80 -16.65 -4.02 -0.96
CA TYR A 80 -17.03 -4.25 -2.35
C TYR A 80 -17.52 -5.69 -2.57
N LEU A 81 -16.87 -6.70 -2.00
CA LEU A 81 -17.29 -8.10 -2.11
C LEU A 81 -18.69 -8.34 -1.52
N ASP A 82 -18.95 -7.76 -0.35
CA ASP A 82 -20.21 -7.88 0.38
C ASP A 82 -21.35 -7.12 -0.31
N THR A 83 -21.17 -5.81 -0.52
CA THR A 83 -22.26 -4.96 -1.01
C THR A 83 -22.32 -4.85 -2.54
N LYS A 84 -21.23 -5.21 -3.25
CA LYS A 84 -21.08 -5.08 -4.72
C LYS A 84 -21.36 -3.68 -5.28
N LYS A 85 -21.32 -2.64 -4.44
CA LYS A 85 -21.56 -1.24 -4.82
C LYS A 85 -20.36 -0.68 -5.58
N ALA A 86 -20.62 -0.13 -6.76
CA ALA A 86 -19.59 0.52 -7.58
C ALA A 86 -18.89 1.70 -6.88
N LEU A 87 -19.53 2.31 -5.87
CA LEU A 87 -18.96 3.38 -5.06
C LEU A 87 -17.61 2.99 -4.42
N PHE A 88 -17.55 1.81 -3.78
CA PHE A 88 -16.33 1.35 -3.09
C PHE A 88 -15.19 1.08 -4.07
N ALA A 89 -15.50 0.49 -5.22
CA ALA A 89 -14.52 0.26 -6.26
C ALA A 89 -14.04 1.57 -6.93
N ARG A 90 -14.89 2.62 -6.96
CA ARG A 90 -14.50 3.96 -7.43
C ARG A 90 -13.61 4.69 -6.42
N LEU A 91 -13.80 4.46 -5.12
CA LEU A 91 -12.97 5.01 -4.06
C LEU A 91 -11.59 4.34 -3.96
N LEU A 92 -11.46 3.12 -4.48
CA LEU A 92 -10.21 2.36 -4.51
C LEU A 92 -9.10 3.06 -5.33
N LEU A 93 -9.46 3.69 -6.45
CA LEU A 93 -8.50 4.39 -7.31
C LEU A 93 -7.82 5.59 -6.61
N PRO A 94 -8.54 6.59 -6.07
CA PRO A 94 -7.90 7.72 -5.39
C PRO A 94 -7.12 7.25 -4.15
N ALA A 95 -7.61 6.23 -3.43
CA ALA A 95 -6.88 5.67 -2.28
C ALA A 95 -5.54 5.05 -2.72
N THR A 96 -5.55 4.16 -3.72
CA THR A 96 -4.31 3.54 -4.23
C THR A 96 -3.38 4.53 -4.91
N ALA A 97 -3.92 5.57 -5.57
CA ALA A 97 -3.13 6.65 -6.15
C ALA A 97 -2.37 7.45 -5.07
N LEU A 98 -3.01 7.74 -3.95
CA LEU A 98 -2.36 8.40 -2.81
C LEU A 98 -1.22 7.53 -2.25
N GLY A 99 -1.46 6.22 -2.07
CA GLY A 99 -0.43 5.29 -1.62
C GLY A 99 0.77 5.18 -2.57
N PHE A 100 0.52 5.20 -3.88
CA PHE A 100 1.57 5.23 -4.89
C PHE A 100 2.37 6.53 -4.86
N ALA A 101 1.71 7.69 -4.79
CA ALA A 101 2.38 8.99 -4.69
C ALA A 101 3.25 9.09 -3.44
N MET A 102 2.74 8.64 -2.30
CA MET A 102 3.50 8.58 -1.05
C MET A 102 4.70 7.63 -1.17
N SER A 103 4.50 6.43 -1.73
CA SER A 103 5.59 5.47 -1.94
C SER A 103 6.69 6.03 -2.84
N ALA A 104 6.34 6.71 -3.94
CA ALA A 104 7.28 7.38 -4.82
C ALA A 104 8.09 8.47 -4.07
N TYR A 105 7.43 9.26 -3.22
CA TYR A 105 8.09 10.24 -2.36
C TYR A 105 9.09 9.57 -1.41
N PHE A 106 8.74 8.46 -0.75
CA PHE A 106 9.66 7.77 0.16
C PHE A 106 10.85 7.13 -0.55
N ILE A 107 10.67 6.63 -1.78
CA ILE A 107 11.79 6.16 -2.61
C ILE A 107 12.72 7.32 -2.96
N TYR A 108 12.18 8.49 -3.31
CA TYR A 108 12.96 9.69 -3.55
C TYR A 108 13.77 10.09 -2.30
N VAL A 109 13.13 10.11 -1.13
CA VAL A 109 13.80 10.44 0.14
C VAL A 109 14.92 9.45 0.49
N GLN A 110 14.67 8.15 0.33
CA GLN A 110 15.70 7.12 0.56
C GLN A 110 16.92 7.31 -0.33
N LYS A 111 16.71 7.58 -1.63
CA LYS A 111 17.81 7.73 -2.61
C LYS A 111 18.60 9.02 -2.42
N PHE A 112 17.93 10.15 -2.26
CA PHE A 112 18.58 11.47 -2.29
C PHE A 112 18.96 12.00 -0.91
N LEU A 113 18.13 11.77 0.10
CA LEU A 113 18.34 12.36 1.43
C LEU A 113 19.05 11.38 2.37
N ILE A 114 18.58 10.14 2.46
CA ILE A 114 19.14 9.14 3.38
C ILE A 114 20.36 8.43 2.77
N LYS A 115 20.40 8.30 1.44
CA LYS A 115 21.43 7.53 0.70
C LYS A 115 21.53 6.07 1.19
N ALA A 116 20.41 5.52 1.63
CA ALA A 116 20.31 4.16 2.15
C ALA A 116 19.02 3.51 1.64
N PHE A 117 19.07 2.22 1.35
CA PHE A 117 17.93 1.47 0.82
C PHE A 117 17.39 0.50 1.87
N CYS A 118 16.07 0.54 2.07
CA CYS A 118 15.35 -0.39 2.93
C CYS A 118 14.54 -1.36 2.07
N VAL A 119 14.81 -2.66 2.21
CA VAL A 119 14.11 -3.72 1.45
C VAL A 119 12.60 -3.72 1.69
N TYR A 120 12.17 -3.47 2.93
CA TYR A 120 10.76 -3.39 3.31
C TYR A 120 10.05 -2.18 2.67
N CYS A 121 10.71 -1.02 2.65
CA CYS A 121 10.15 0.16 2.00
C CYS A 121 10.05 -0.02 0.48
N ILE A 122 11.00 -0.71 -0.15
CA ILE A 122 10.94 -1.07 -1.58
C ILE A 122 9.79 -2.06 -1.82
N LEU A 123 9.65 -3.08 -0.97
CA LEU A 123 8.55 -4.04 -1.06
C LEU A 123 7.19 -3.34 -0.98
N SER A 124 7.02 -2.44 -0.02
CA SER A 124 5.81 -1.63 0.14
C SER A 124 5.55 -0.72 -1.08
N ALA A 125 6.61 -0.16 -1.69
CA ALA A 125 6.48 0.62 -2.93
C ALA A 125 6.02 -0.24 -4.11
N ILE A 126 6.51 -1.47 -4.23
CA ILE A 126 6.07 -2.44 -5.26
C ILE A 126 4.60 -2.78 -5.04
N ILE A 127 4.20 -3.12 -3.81
CA ILE A 127 2.81 -3.46 -3.46
C ILE A 127 1.88 -2.29 -3.77
N SER A 128 2.23 -1.07 -3.36
CA SER A 128 1.44 0.13 -3.65
C SER A 128 1.31 0.41 -5.15
N THR A 129 2.38 0.17 -5.91
CA THR A 129 2.35 0.29 -7.38
C THR A 129 1.42 -0.74 -8.02
N MET A 130 1.48 -2.00 -7.57
CA MET A 130 0.57 -3.06 -8.05
C MET A 130 -0.89 -2.74 -7.71
N LEU A 131 -1.15 -2.26 -6.49
CA LEU A 131 -2.49 -1.82 -6.06
C LEU A 131 -3.01 -0.66 -6.93
N PHE A 132 -2.16 0.30 -7.29
CA PHE A 132 -2.54 1.39 -8.18
C PHE A 132 -2.87 0.88 -9.60
N CYS A 133 -2.05 0.01 -10.17
CA CYS A 133 -2.34 -0.61 -11.47
C CYS A 133 -3.68 -1.37 -11.46
N LEU A 134 -3.94 -2.15 -10.40
CA LEU A 134 -5.22 -2.84 -10.20
C LEU A 134 -6.38 -1.87 -10.07
N GLY A 135 -6.22 -0.80 -9.28
CA GLY A 135 -7.21 0.27 -9.14
C GLY A 135 -7.57 0.92 -10.47
N VAL A 136 -6.57 1.20 -11.32
CA VAL A 136 -6.78 1.72 -12.68
C VAL A 136 -7.55 0.73 -13.56
N ILE A 137 -7.19 -0.55 -13.55
CA ILE A 137 -7.87 -1.60 -14.32
C ILE A 137 -9.33 -1.73 -13.88
N ILE A 138 -9.59 -1.77 -12.57
CA ILE A 138 -10.93 -1.82 -11.98
C ILE A 138 -11.76 -0.61 -12.43
N HIS A 139 -11.19 0.59 -12.34
CA HIS A 139 -11.88 1.82 -12.75
C HIS A 139 -12.18 1.87 -14.25
N ARG A 140 -11.26 1.38 -15.10
CA ARG A 140 -11.51 1.25 -16.56
C ARG A 140 -12.65 0.27 -16.85
N LYS A 141 -12.69 -0.87 -16.13
CA LYS A 141 -13.79 -1.85 -16.27
C LYS A 141 -15.13 -1.28 -15.79
N LEU A 142 -15.15 -0.50 -14.71
CA LEU A 142 -16.36 0.21 -14.25
C LEU A 142 -16.87 1.21 -15.29
N LYS A 143 -15.99 2.04 -15.86
CA LYS A 143 -16.38 2.99 -16.91
C LYS A 143 -16.88 2.28 -18.18
N ALA A 144 -16.21 1.20 -18.60
CA ALA A 144 -16.64 0.42 -19.75
C ALA A 144 -18.03 -0.19 -19.55
N SER A 145 -18.36 -0.65 -18.34
CA SER A 145 -19.71 -1.14 -18.01
C SER A 145 -20.75 -0.02 -17.96
N ALA A 146 -20.39 1.18 -17.49
CA ALA A 146 -21.30 2.32 -17.42
C ALA A 146 -21.59 2.96 -18.78
N ALA A 147 -20.71 2.81 -19.77
CA ALA A 147 -20.93 3.26 -21.15
C ALA A 147 -21.82 2.32 -21.98
N GLN A 148 -22.22 1.17 -21.43
CA GLN A 148 -23.12 0.20 -22.08
C GLN A 148 -24.56 0.23 -21.53
N GLN A 149 -24.88 1.15 -20.62
CA GLN A 149 -26.25 1.48 -20.17
C GLN A 149 -26.67 2.82 -20.74
#